data_AF-A0A954GAX2-F1
#
_entry.id   AF-A0A954GAX2-F1
#
_cell.length_a   1.000
_cell.length_b   1.000
_cell.length_c   1.000
_cell.angle_alpha   90.00
_cell.angle_beta   90.00
_cell.angle_gamma   90.00
#
_symmetry.space_group_name_H-M   'P 1'
#
loop_
_entity.id
_entity.type
_entity.pdbx_description
1 polymer ?
#
loop_
_entity_poly.entity_id
_entity_poly.type
_entity_poly.pdbx_seq_one_letter_code
_entity_poly.pdbx_strand_id
1 'polypeptide(L)' 'MKNNIINSCFLSIALMLMSATAFTLAGCEEKEKVLDIETPGGELEIERDKSDGNIGVDLKKKE' A
#
# COMPACT_ATOMS: atom_id res chain seq x y z
N MET A 1 -36.40 24.81 15.30
CA MET A 1 -34.99 24.64 15.74
C MET A 1 -34.44 23.21 15.66
N LYS A 2 -35.25 22.15 15.46
CA LYS A 2 -34.73 20.77 15.29
C LYS A 2 -34.00 20.51 13.96
N ASN A 3 -34.42 21.15 12.85
CA ASN A 3 -33.82 20.94 11.53
C ASN A 3 -32.36 21.43 11.41
N ASN A 4 -32.00 22.51 12.09
CA ASN A 4 -30.67 23.11 11.95
C ASN A 4 -29.58 22.27 12.64
N ILE A 5 -29.94 21.51 13.67
CA ILE A 5 -29.04 20.60 14.41
C ILE A 5 -28.74 19.35 13.59
N ILE A 6 -29.75 18.80 12.90
CA ILE A 6 -29.61 17.63 12.02
C ILE A 6 -28.73 17.98 10.81
N ASN A 7 -28.92 19.17 10.23
CA ASN A 7 -28.14 19.64 9.08
C ASN A 7 -26.66 19.88 9.44
N SER A 8 -26.38 20.35 10.66
CA SER A 8 -25.01 20.55 11.15
C SER A 8 -24.24 19.24 11.31
N CYS A 9 -24.88 18.17 11.81
CA CYS A 9 -24.23 16.86 11.95
C CYS A 9 -23.95 16.21 10.59
N PHE A 10 -24.84 16.40 9.62
CA PHE A 10 -24.67 15.86 8.27
C PHE A 10 -23.48 16.51 7.54
N LEU A 11 -23.28 17.82 7.75
CA LEU A 11 -22.16 18.56 7.16
C LEU A 11 -20.80 18.11 7.73
N SER A 12 -20.74 17.85 9.04
CA SER A 12 -19.53 17.36 9.71
C SER A 12 -19.10 15.97 9.22
N ILE A 13 -20.07 15.08 9.00
CA ILE A 13 -19.82 13.72 8.49
C ILE A 13 -19.29 13.77 7.05
N ALA A 14 -19.90 14.60 6.20
CA ALA A 14 -19.49 14.75 4.80
C ALA A 14 -18.04 15.26 4.66
N LEU A 15 -17.62 16.20 5.53
CA LEU A 15 -16.26 16.73 5.52
C LEU A 15 -15.21 15.68 5.95
N MET A 16 -15.58 14.78 6.87
CA MET A 16 -14.70 13.71 7.35
C MET A 16 -14.46 12.65 6.25
N LEU A 17 -15.49 12.30 5.48
CA LEU A 17 -15.41 11.35 4.35
C LEU A 17 -14.51 11.83 3.20
N MET A 18 -14.44 13.14 2.94
CA MET A 18 -13.56 13.70 1.89
C MET A 18 -12.07 13.60 2.24
N SER A 19 -11.70 13.54 3.51
CA SER A 19 -10.29 13.43 3.93
C SER A 19 -9.70 12.02 3.77
N ALA A 20 -10.55 10.99 3.75
CA ALA A 20 -10.11 9.60 3.67
C ALA A 20 -9.65 9.18 2.26
N THR A 21 -10.11 9.87 1.21
CA THR A 21 -9.78 9.55 -0.19
C THR A 21 -8.41 10.09 -0.61
N ALA A 22 -7.81 11.01 0.15
CA ALA A 22 -6.49 11.55 -0.17
C ALA A 22 -5.35 10.55 0.09
N PHE A 23 -5.56 9.56 0.96
CA PHE A 23 -4.54 8.56 1.30
C PHE A 23 -4.52 7.35 0.38
N THR A 24 -5.56 7.14 -0.44
CA THR A 24 -5.62 6.01 -1.38
C THR A 24 -4.93 6.30 -2.72
N LEU A 25 -4.57 7.55 -3.01
CA LEU A 25 -3.77 7.92 -4.19
C LEU A 25 -2.26 7.81 -3.96
N ALA A 26 -1.80 7.77 -2.70
CA ALA A 26 -0.47 7.30 -2.38
C ALA A 26 -0.51 5.78 -2.52
N GLY A 27 -0.31 5.31 -3.75
CA GLY A 27 -0.44 3.92 -4.14
C GLY A 27 0.17 3.00 -3.09
N CYS A 28 -0.63 2.06 -2.60
CA CYS A 28 -0.11 0.91 -1.88
C CYS A 28 0.93 0.26 -2.81
N GLU A 29 2.21 0.29 -2.44
CA GLU A 29 3.28 -0.36 -3.22
C GLU A 29 2.88 -1.81 -3.47
N GLU A 30 2.54 -2.15 -4.72
CA GLU A 30 2.12 -3.51 -5.09
C GLU A 30 3.36 -4.29 -5.54
N LYS A 31 4.19 -4.67 -4.56
CA LYS A 31 5.35 -5.54 -4.78
C LYS A 31 4.91 -6.99 -4.82
N GLU A 32 5.38 -7.72 -5.83
CA GLU A 32 5.13 -9.15 -6.01
C GLU A 32 6.44 -9.93 -5.94
N LYS A 33 6.46 -10.98 -5.11
CA LYS A 33 7.56 -11.95 -5.07
C LYS A 33 7.48 -12.86 -6.28
N VAL A 34 8.43 -12.74 -7.20
CA VAL A 34 8.46 -13.49 -8.47
C VAL A 34 9.16 -14.84 -8.29
N LEU A 35 10.27 -14.84 -7.57
CA LEU A 35 11.08 -16.04 -7.37
C LEU A 35 11.77 -15.98 -6.01
N ASP A 36 11.69 -17.08 -5.28
CA ASP A 36 12.36 -17.26 -3.99
C ASP A 36 13.08 -18.60 -4.01
N ILE A 37 14.40 -18.57 -3.90
CA ILE A 37 15.24 -19.76 -3.90
C ILE A 37 16.10 -19.75 -2.65
N GLU A 38 15.77 -20.65 -1.73
CA GLU A 38 16.61 -21.00 -0.59
C GLU A 38 17.54 -22.15 -0.97
N THR A 39 18.84 -21.94 -0.85
CA THR A 39 19.86 -22.97 -1.00
C THR A 39 20.69 -23.09 0.28
N PRO A 40 21.33 -24.24 0.56
CA PRO A 40 22.22 -24.36 1.71
C PRO A 40 23.36 -23.32 1.72
N GLY A 41 23.78 -22.83 0.55
CA GLY A 41 24.85 -21.83 0.40
C GLY A 41 24.38 -20.37 0.39
N GLY A 42 23.07 -20.11 0.45
CA GLY A 42 22.51 -18.76 0.37
C GLY A 42 21.09 -18.69 -0.17
N GLU A 43 20.56 -17.48 -0.23
CA GLU A 43 19.20 -17.14 -0.61
C GLU A 43 19.21 -16.17 -1.80
N LEU A 44 18.33 -16.42 -2.77
CA LEU A 44 18.06 -15.53 -3.91
C LEU A 44 16.57 -15.18 -3.90
N GLU A 45 16.29 -13.89 -3.78
CA GLU A 45 14.96 -13.32 -3.78
C GLU A 45 14.82 -12.34 -4.94
N ILE A 46 13.77 -12.50 -5.75
CA ILE A 46 13.45 -11.61 -6.88
C ILE A 46 12.05 -11.07 -6.68
N GLU A 47 11.96 -9.75 -6.59
CA GLU A 47 10.70 -9.02 -6.48
C GLU A 47 10.48 -8.16 -7.71
N ARG A 48 9.22 -8.01 -8.12
CA ARG A 48 8.81 -7.08 -9.16
C ARG A 48 7.79 -6.11 -8.59
N ASP A 49 8.02 -4.83 -8.80
CA ASP A 49 7.01 -3.80 -8.58
C ASP A 49 6.00 -3.85 -9.73
N LYS A 50 4.72 -4.09 -9.44
CA LYS A 50 3.67 -4.10 -10.47
C LYS A 50 3.27 -2.72 -10.95
N SER A 51 3.62 -1.69 -10.19
CA SER A 51 3.23 -0.31 -10.45
C SER A 51 4.05 0.28 -11.60
N ASP A 52 5.33 -0.07 -11.69
CA ASP A 52 6.26 0.46 -12.69
C ASP A 52 7.10 -0.61 -13.43
N GLY A 53 7.04 -1.87 -12.98
CA GLY A 53 7.78 -2.98 -13.56
C GLY A 53 9.24 -3.09 -13.11
N ASN A 54 9.68 -2.31 -12.11
CA ASN A 54 11.03 -2.42 -11.55
C ASN A 54 11.26 -3.80 -10.95
N ILE A 55 12.47 -4.33 -11.13
CA ILE A 55 12.87 -5.65 -10.63
C ILE A 55 13.96 -5.47 -9.58
N GLY A 56 13.68 -5.91 -8.36
CA GLY A 56 14.64 -6.05 -7.27
C GLY A 56 15.22 -7.47 -7.26
N VAL A 57 16.53 -7.57 -7.04
CA VAL A 57 17.23 -8.85 -6.90
C VAL A 57 18.10 -8.79 -5.65
N ASP A 58 17.76 -9.62 -4.67
CA ASP A 58 18.47 -9.72 -3.40
C ASP A 58 19.20 -11.06 -3.31
N LEU A 59 20.51 -10.98 -3.07
CA LEU A 59 21.41 -12.13 -2.95
C LEU A 59 22.03 -12.14 -1.56
N LYS A 60 21.68 -13.14 -0.74
CA LYS A 60 22.27 -13.33 0.59
C LYS A 60 23.13 -14.59 0.57
N LYS A 61 24.44 -14.44 0.72
CA LYS A 61 25.35 -15.59 0.90
C LYS A 61 25.39 -15.99 2.36
N LYS A 62 25.27 -17.29 2.65
CA LYS A 62 25.46 -17.81 4.00
C LYS A 62 26.98 -17.97 4.23
N GLU A 63 27.53 -17.18 5.14
CA GLU A 63 28.94 -17.26 5.56
C GLU A 63 29.25 -18.53 6.36
#